data_AF-A0A974RXC8-F1
#
_entry.id   AF-A0A974RXC8-F1
#
_cell.length_a   1.000
_cell.length_b   1.000
_cell.length_c   1.000
_cell.angle_alpha   90.00
_cell.angle_beta   90.00
_cell.angle_gamma   90.00
#
_symmetry.space_group_name_H-M   'P 1'
#
loop_
_entity.id
_entity.type
_entity.pdbx_description
1 polymer ?
#
loop_
_entity_poly.entity_id
_entity_poly.type
_entity_poly.pdbx_seq_one_letter_code
_entity_poly.pdbx_strand_id
1 'polypeptide(L)'
;MSMKAVRHRFKAINQLMQEKYPTLYHWWHNHTERTDLSFANIQQQQATYFLKWLEEIINRQDYTCPHCNKQLYKAHSKSPRPQFVCYHCNYHFNAISATRFKRMHRIDLWIPYAKALCIGYSNSDIEKLINLPNKMTKQWRPVFIQQMQDLKLNELVQWLIWQRKRRYAQITKLQQRFNGFLYD
;
A
#
# COMPACT_ATOMS: atom_id res chain seq x y z
N MET A 1 7.57 13.09 30.41
CA MET A 1 7.49 14.40 29.73
C MET A 1 6.03 14.74 29.43
N SER A 2 5.56 15.94 29.76
CA SER A 2 4.16 16.31 29.49
C SER A 2 3.93 16.60 27.99
N MET A 3 2.72 16.35 27.52
CA MET A 3 2.30 16.65 26.16
C MET A 3 2.50 18.14 25.79
N LYS A 4 2.34 19.04 26.76
CA LYS A 4 2.54 20.48 26.60
C LYS A 4 4.01 20.83 26.30
N ALA A 5 4.94 20.18 27.01
CA ALA A 5 6.38 20.38 26.79
C ALA A 5 6.84 19.85 25.41
N VAL A 6 6.25 18.74 24.94
CA VAL A 6 6.51 18.20 23.60
C VAL A 6 6.03 19.17 22.51
N ARG A 7 4.82 19.73 22.66
CA ARG A 7 4.26 20.71 21.71
C ARG A 7 5.08 21.99 21.65
N HIS A 8 5.52 22.49 22.80
CA HIS A 8 6.36 23.69 22.86
C HIS A 8 7.70 23.49 22.15
N ARG A 9 8.37 22.35 22.40
CA ARG A 9 9.61 21.98 21.69
C ARG A 9 9.38 21.86 20.19
N PHE A 10 8.29 21.23 19.77
CA PHE A 10 7.99 21.07 18.35
C PHE A 10 7.73 22.42 17.66
N LYS A 11 7.02 23.33 18.32
CA LYS A 11 6.77 24.70 17.82
C LYS A 11 8.08 25.49 17.72
N ALA A 12 8.93 25.43 18.75
CA ALA A 12 10.23 26.11 18.75
C ALA A 12 11.17 25.58 17.66
N ILE A 13 11.20 24.26 17.43
CA ILE A 13 11.98 23.64 16.35
C ILE A 13 11.46 24.07 14.98
N ASN A 14 10.13 24.06 14.77
CA ASN A 14 9.53 24.51 13.51
C ASN A 14 9.86 25.99 13.23
N GLN A 15 9.76 26.85 14.24
CA GLN A 15 10.06 28.26 14.11
C GLN A 15 11.55 28.49 13.80
N LEU A 16 12.44 27.79 14.51
CA LEU A 16 13.89 27.85 14.25
C LEU A 16 14.24 27.33 12.85
N MET A 17 13.60 26.25 12.38
CA MET A 17 13.77 25.77 11.01
C MET A 17 13.28 26.77 9.98
N GLN A 18 12.13 27.41 10.22
CA GLN A 18 11.59 28.44 9.33
C GLN A 18 12.51 29.65 9.22
N GLU A 19 13.06 30.11 10.35
CA GLU A 19 13.93 31.28 10.43
C GLU A 19 15.35 31.02 9.89
N LYS A 20 15.94 29.86 10.20
CA LYS A 20 17.35 29.55 9.87
C LYS A 20 17.52 28.77 8.57
N TYR A 21 16.51 28.00 8.17
CA TYR A 21 16.60 27.09 7.02
C TYR A 21 15.30 27.10 6.20
N PRO A 22 14.88 28.25 5.64
CA PRO A 22 13.55 28.42 5.03
C PRO A 22 13.28 27.44 3.88
N THR A 23 14.27 27.11 3.05
CA THR A 23 14.13 26.12 1.96
C THR A 23 13.90 24.72 2.50
N LEU A 24 14.67 24.31 3.53
CA LEU A 24 14.49 23.02 4.19
C LEU A 24 13.16 22.97 4.94
N TYR A 25 12.74 24.06 5.57
CA TYR A 25 11.45 24.18 6.20
C TYR A 25 10.32 24.05 5.19
N HIS A 26 10.37 24.73 4.04
CA HIS A 26 9.34 24.63 3.01
C HIS A 26 9.26 23.22 2.43
N TRP A 27 10.41 22.62 2.10
CA TRP A 27 10.49 21.23 1.67
C TRP A 27 9.91 20.32 2.75
N TRP A 28 10.42 20.38 3.97
CA TRP A 28 9.98 19.53 5.08
C TRP A 28 8.50 19.73 5.38
N HIS A 29 8.00 20.95 5.47
CA HIS A 29 6.59 21.27 5.76
C HIS A 29 5.65 20.74 4.67
N ASN A 30 5.94 21.02 3.39
CA ASN A 30 5.16 20.49 2.27
C ASN A 30 5.16 18.95 2.24
N HIS A 31 6.32 18.36 2.55
CA HIS A 31 6.48 16.92 2.65
C HIS A 31 5.93 16.35 3.97
N THR A 32 5.55 17.16 4.96
CA THR A 32 5.05 16.72 6.28
C THR A 32 3.55 16.94 6.45
N GLU A 33 2.93 17.88 5.74
CA GLU A 33 1.50 18.24 5.86
C GLU A 33 0.54 17.47 4.93
N ARG A 34 1.03 16.54 4.11
CA ARG A 34 0.26 15.89 3.00
C ARG A 34 -0.16 16.85 1.89
N THR A 35 0.36 18.08 1.86
CA THR A 35 0.10 19.00 0.75
C THR A 35 0.76 18.51 -0.53
N ASP A 36 1.87 17.77 -0.40
CA ASP A 36 2.51 17.09 -1.52
C ASP A 36 2.45 15.54 -1.39
N LEU A 37 1.80 14.91 -2.38
CA LEU A 37 1.79 13.47 -2.65
C LEU A 37 2.62 13.14 -3.89
N SER A 38 3.43 14.10 -4.37
CA SER A 38 4.23 13.93 -5.56
C SER A 38 5.17 12.72 -5.44
N PHE A 39 5.24 12.02 -6.56
CA PHE A 39 6.15 10.91 -6.76
C PHE A 39 7.48 11.49 -7.22
N ALA A 40 8.60 10.98 -6.70
CA ALA A 40 9.81 10.98 -7.52
C ALA A 40 9.64 9.93 -8.64
N ASN A 41 10.34 10.14 -9.75
CA ASN A 41 10.14 9.37 -10.99
C ASN A 41 10.31 7.85 -10.75
N ILE A 42 11.28 7.44 -9.94
CA ILE A 42 11.54 6.03 -9.65
C ILE A 42 10.37 5.33 -8.91
N GLN A 43 9.70 6.01 -7.97
CA GLN A 43 8.53 5.46 -7.29
C GLN A 43 7.36 5.33 -8.27
N GLN A 44 7.19 6.29 -9.18
CA GLN A 44 6.14 6.25 -10.21
C GLN A 44 6.35 5.10 -11.21
N GLN A 45 7.60 4.85 -11.62
CA GLN A 45 7.96 3.72 -12.47
C GLN A 45 7.65 2.39 -11.78
N GLN A 46 8.06 2.23 -10.51
CA GLN A 46 7.78 1.02 -9.74
C GLN A 46 6.28 0.82 -9.48
N ALA A 47 5.53 1.89 -9.24
CA ALA A 47 4.07 1.83 -9.09
C ALA A 47 3.39 1.38 -10.40
N THR A 48 3.81 1.93 -11.53
CA THR A 48 3.32 1.53 -12.86
C THR A 48 3.64 0.07 -13.14
N TYR A 49 4.87 -0.36 -12.87
CA TYR A 49 5.29 -1.76 -13.00
C TYR A 49 4.42 -2.69 -12.15
N PHE A 50 4.20 -2.34 -10.87
CA PHE A 50 3.37 -3.15 -9.98
C PHE A 50 1.94 -3.29 -10.48
N LEU A 51 1.33 -2.19 -10.94
CA LEU A 51 -0.04 -2.21 -11.46
C LEU A 51 -0.16 -3.07 -12.73
N LYS A 52 0.80 -2.94 -13.65
CA LYS A 52 0.85 -3.78 -14.85
C LYS A 52 1.01 -5.26 -14.51
N TRP A 53 1.96 -5.58 -13.63
CA TRP A 53 2.18 -6.95 -13.16
C TRP A 53 0.92 -7.53 -12.48
N LEU A 54 0.20 -6.72 -11.69
CA LEU A 54 -1.03 -7.12 -11.02
C LEU A 54 -2.16 -7.37 -12.03
N GLU A 55 -2.26 -6.56 -13.08
CA GLU A 55 -3.23 -6.76 -14.15
C GLU A 55 -2.92 -8.05 -14.95
N GLU A 56 -1.66 -8.27 -15.29
CA GLU A 56 -1.21 -9.49 -15.96
C GLU A 56 -1.54 -10.73 -15.14
N ILE A 57 -1.28 -10.75 -13.83
CA ILE A 57 -1.54 -11.94 -13.02
C ILE A 57 -3.03 -12.20 -12.78
N ILE A 58 -3.86 -11.16 -12.74
CA ILE A 58 -5.32 -11.29 -12.63
C ILE A 58 -5.89 -11.89 -13.93
N ASN A 59 -5.36 -11.48 -15.07
CA ASN A 59 -5.87 -11.84 -16.39
C ASN A 59 -5.14 -13.02 -17.04
N ARG A 60 -4.09 -13.57 -16.42
CA ARG A 60 -3.28 -14.62 -17.04
C ARG A 60 -4.10 -15.88 -17.31
N GLN A 61 -4.04 -16.35 -18.55
CA GLN A 61 -4.75 -17.54 -19.02
C GLN A 61 -3.80 -18.68 -19.41
N ASP A 62 -2.53 -18.35 -19.66
CA ASP A 62 -1.47 -19.26 -20.05
C ASP A 62 -0.59 -19.62 -18.85
N TYR A 63 -0.50 -20.91 -18.56
CA TYR A 63 0.37 -21.43 -17.51
C TYR A 63 1.03 -22.72 -17.97
N THR A 64 2.24 -22.96 -17.47
CA THR A 64 2.83 -24.29 -17.37
C THR A 64 2.79 -24.76 -15.91
N CYS A 65 2.82 -26.06 -15.68
CA CYS A 65 2.83 -26.58 -14.32
C CYS A 65 4.10 -26.12 -13.57
N PRO A 66 3.99 -25.46 -12.40
CA PRO A 66 5.16 -25.02 -11.65
C PRO A 66 5.99 -26.18 -11.06
N HIS A 67 5.45 -27.39 -11.02
CA HIS A 67 6.12 -28.58 -10.47
C HIS A 67 6.92 -29.35 -11.53
N CYS A 68 6.41 -29.50 -12.74
CA CYS A 68 7.01 -30.34 -13.79
C CYS A 68 7.10 -29.69 -15.17
N ASN A 69 6.69 -28.43 -15.29
CA ASN A 69 6.69 -27.63 -16.52
C ASN A 69 5.93 -28.24 -17.72
N LYS A 70 5.02 -29.20 -17.46
CA LYS A 70 4.15 -29.82 -18.46
C LYS A 70 2.84 -29.04 -18.65
N GLN A 71 2.12 -29.40 -19.71
CA GLN A 71 0.82 -28.84 -20.06
C GLN A 71 -0.22 -29.08 -18.94
N LEU A 72 -1.23 -28.22 -18.96
CA LEU A 72 -2.31 -28.19 -17.98
C LEU A 72 -3.64 -27.93 -18.68
N TYR A 73 -4.72 -28.17 -17.94
CA TYR A 73 -6.06 -27.78 -18.35
C TYR A 73 -6.69 -26.86 -17.32
N LYS A 74 -7.62 -26.04 -17.79
CA LYS A 74 -8.46 -25.23 -16.94
C LYS A 74 -9.49 -26.14 -16.27
N ALA A 75 -9.47 -26.22 -14.95
CA ALA A 75 -10.47 -26.98 -14.21
C ALA A 75 -11.85 -26.32 -14.34
N HIS A 76 -12.88 -27.15 -14.51
CA HIS A 76 -14.26 -26.74 -14.41
C HIS A 76 -14.58 -26.39 -12.96
N SER A 77 -14.51 -25.10 -12.63
CA SER A 77 -14.73 -24.61 -11.28
C SER A 77 -15.67 -23.40 -11.31
N LYS A 78 -16.56 -23.32 -10.31
CA LYS A 78 -17.44 -22.16 -10.08
C LYS A 78 -16.70 -20.94 -9.51
N SER A 79 -15.40 -21.07 -9.23
CA SER A 79 -14.56 -19.96 -8.78
C SER A 79 -14.50 -18.87 -9.87
N PRO A 80 -14.60 -17.58 -9.50
CA PRO A 80 -14.36 -16.48 -10.42
C PRO A 80 -12.89 -16.40 -10.90
N ARG A 81 -12.01 -17.23 -10.32
CA ARG A 81 -10.60 -17.35 -10.68
C ARG A 81 -10.38 -18.64 -11.46
N PRO A 82 -9.73 -18.58 -12.64
CA PRO A 82 -9.26 -19.76 -13.36
C PRO A 82 -8.44 -20.66 -12.44
N GLN A 83 -8.81 -21.93 -12.38
CA GLN A 83 -8.02 -22.97 -11.73
C GLN A 83 -7.41 -23.85 -12.80
N PHE A 84 -6.20 -24.32 -12.56
CA PHE A 84 -5.42 -25.12 -13.48
C PHE A 84 -5.00 -26.42 -12.80
N VAL A 85 -5.05 -27.50 -13.56
CA VAL A 85 -4.60 -28.83 -13.12
C VAL A 85 -3.63 -29.36 -14.15
N CYS A 86 -2.47 -29.81 -13.68
CA CYS A 86 -1.47 -30.42 -14.55
C CYS A 86 -1.89 -31.83 -14.96
N TYR A 87 -1.85 -32.15 -16.25
CA TYR A 87 -2.15 -33.50 -16.76
C TYR A 87 -1.16 -34.57 -16.27
N HIS A 88 0.08 -34.19 -15.94
CA HIS A 88 1.14 -35.15 -15.65
C HIS A 88 1.29 -35.46 -14.14
N CYS A 89 1.25 -34.44 -13.29
CA CYS A 89 1.46 -34.61 -11.84
C CYS A 89 0.21 -34.34 -11.00
N ASN A 90 -0.94 -34.04 -11.63
CA ASN A 90 -2.19 -33.66 -10.98
C ASN A 90 -2.06 -32.50 -9.97
N TYR A 91 -1.01 -31.68 -10.08
CA TYR A 91 -0.85 -30.51 -9.23
C TYR A 91 -1.90 -29.45 -9.56
N HIS A 92 -2.64 -29.01 -8.54
CA HIS A 92 -3.70 -28.02 -8.63
C HIS A 92 -3.18 -26.65 -8.22
N PHE A 93 -3.38 -25.65 -9.06
CA PHE A 93 -3.01 -24.28 -8.73
C PHE A 93 -3.86 -23.27 -9.50
N ASN A 94 -3.71 -22.00 -9.17
CA ASN A 94 -4.24 -20.88 -9.93
C ASN A 94 -3.15 -19.82 -10.11
N ALA A 95 -3.47 -18.80 -10.89
CA ALA A 95 -2.55 -17.73 -11.24
C ALA A 95 -1.84 -17.06 -10.06
N ILE A 96 -2.55 -16.96 -8.94
CA ILE A 96 -2.12 -16.28 -7.72
C ILE A 96 -1.60 -17.26 -6.66
N SER A 97 -1.51 -18.56 -6.96
CA SER A 97 -1.11 -19.58 -5.98
C SER A 97 0.35 -19.47 -5.56
N ALA A 98 1.17 -18.85 -6.39
CA ALA A 98 2.58 -18.55 -6.12
C ALA A 98 2.80 -17.13 -5.59
N THR A 99 1.74 -16.36 -5.31
CA THR A 99 1.85 -14.99 -4.80
C THR A 99 1.31 -14.87 -3.39
N ARG A 100 1.61 -13.73 -2.76
CA ARG A 100 1.07 -13.38 -1.44
C ARG A 100 -0.44 -13.25 -1.44
N PHE A 101 -1.07 -13.13 -2.61
CA PHE A 101 -2.52 -13.06 -2.76
C PHE A 101 -3.24 -14.42 -2.71
N LYS A 102 -2.50 -15.54 -2.59
CA LYS A 102 -3.07 -16.87 -2.36
C LYS A 102 -3.98 -16.82 -1.13
N ARG A 103 -5.30 -16.84 -1.32
CA ARG A 103 -6.41 -16.71 -0.32
C ARG A 103 -7.04 -15.32 -0.17
N MET A 104 -6.54 -14.27 -0.83
CA MET A 104 -7.28 -13.01 -0.86
C MET A 104 -8.55 -13.14 -1.70
N HIS A 105 -9.64 -12.48 -1.31
CA HIS A 105 -10.90 -12.46 -2.05
C HIS A 105 -11.09 -11.10 -2.75
N ARG A 106 -12.22 -10.92 -3.44
CA ARG A 106 -12.60 -9.64 -4.09
C ARG A 106 -11.56 -9.13 -5.09
N ILE A 107 -11.19 -9.98 -6.04
CA ILE A 107 -10.21 -9.67 -7.10
C ILE A 107 -10.62 -8.43 -7.91
N ASP A 108 -11.92 -8.17 -8.03
CA ASP A 108 -12.54 -6.98 -8.60
C ASP A 108 -12.02 -5.67 -7.98
N LEU A 109 -11.64 -5.70 -6.71
CA LEU A 109 -11.18 -4.51 -5.98
C LEU A 109 -9.65 -4.38 -5.91
N TRP A 110 -8.88 -5.34 -6.41
CA TRP A 110 -7.42 -5.32 -6.23
C TRP A 110 -6.74 -4.19 -6.99
N ILE A 111 -7.12 -3.95 -8.25
CA ILE A 111 -6.55 -2.85 -9.06
C ILE A 111 -6.93 -1.48 -8.46
N PRO A 112 -8.21 -1.18 -8.16
CA PRO A 112 -8.57 0.06 -7.47
C PRO A 112 -7.83 0.25 -6.14
N TYR A 113 -7.72 -0.81 -5.34
CA TYR A 113 -6.99 -0.78 -4.08
C TYR A 113 -5.50 -0.48 -4.29
N ALA A 114 -4.84 -1.14 -5.24
CA ALA A 114 -3.44 -0.95 -5.57
C ALA A 114 -3.16 0.48 -6.03
N LYS A 115 -4.00 1.04 -6.90
CA LYS A 115 -3.87 2.43 -7.35
C LYS A 115 -3.91 3.40 -6.17
N ALA A 116 -4.93 3.28 -5.32
CA ALA A 116 -5.08 4.13 -4.15
C ALA A 116 -3.93 3.95 -3.14
N LEU A 117 -3.47 2.71 -2.95
CA LEU A 117 -2.31 2.39 -2.14
C LEU A 117 -1.06 3.10 -2.66
N CYS A 118 -0.75 2.95 -3.95
CA CYS A 118 0.40 3.57 -4.61
C CYS A 118 0.36 5.10 -4.58
N ILE A 119 -0.83 5.72 -4.56
CA ILE A 119 -1.00 7.18 -4.36
C ILE A 119 -0.73 7.61 -2.90
N GLY A 120 -0.63 6.66 -1.97
CA GLY A 120 -0.34 6.96 -0.55
C GLY A 120 -1.60 7.25 0.27
N TYR A 121 -2.78 6.89 -0.25
CA TYR A 121 -4.02 6.98 0.51
C TYR A 121 -3.97 6.08 1.75
N SER A 122 -4.62 6.52 2.82
CA SER A 122 -4.73 5.71 4.03
C SER A 122 -5.80 4.64 3.91
N ASN A 123 -5.85 3.74 4.89
CA ASN A 123 -6.90 2.73 4.96
C ASN A 123 -8.32 3.34 5.03
N SER A 124 -8.48 4.50 5.68
CA SER A 124 -9.78 5.18 5.75
C SER A 124 -10.12 5.90 4.45
N ASP A 125 -9.12 6.50 3.79
CA ASP A 125 -9.33 7.15 2.49
C ASP A 125 -9.67 6.09 1.43
N ILE A 126 -8.96 4.95 1.42
CA ILE A 126 -9.23 3.81 0.54
C ILE A 126 -10.62 3.23 0.81
N GLU A 127 -10.99 3.04 2.08
CA GLU A 127 -12.33 2.54 2.44
C GLU A 127 -13.43 3.40 1.84
N LYS A 128 -13.33 4.73 1.98
CA LYS A 128 -14.29 5.67 1.39
C LYS A 128 -14.28 5.65 -0.14
N LEU A 129 -13.10 5.52 -0.74
CA LEU A 129 -12.92 5.58 -2.19
C LEU A 129 -13.51 4.36 -2.91
N ILE A 130 -13.28 3.16 -2.40
CA ILE A 130 -13.63 1.91 -3.10
C ILE A 130 -14.66 1.05 -2.36
N ASN A 131 -15.29 1.61 -1.31
CA ASN A 131 -16.27 0.95 -0.46
C ASN A 131 -15.80 -0.42 0.07
N LEU A 132 -14.52 -0.50 0.48
CA LEU A 132 -13.91 -1.69 1.07
C LEU A 132 -13.80 -1.52 2.59
N PRO A 133 -14.38 -2.41 3.42
CA PRO A 133 -14.36 -2.24 4.87
C PRO A 133 -12.96 -2.04 5.45
N ASN A 134 -12.80 -1.13 6.42
CA ASN A 134 -11.50 -0.79 7.02
C ASN A 134 -10.71 -2.02 7.52
N LYS A 135 -11.42 -3.01 8.07
CA LYS A 135 -10.82 -4.28 8.51
C LYS A 135 -10.09 -4.98 7.36
N MET A 136 -10.71 -5.03 6.19
CA MET A 136 -10.10 -5.61 4.99
C MET A 136 -8.97 -4.74 4.46
N THR A 137 -9.13 -3.40 4.41
CA THR A 137 -8.03 -2.52 3.95
C THR A 137 -6.78 -2.65 4.83
N LYS A 138 -6.94 -2.83 6.14
CA LYS A 138 -5.87 -3.14 7.10
C LYS A 138 -5.20 -4.49 6.84
N GLN A 139 -5.99 -5.52 6.54
CA GLN A 139 -5.47 -6.87 6.23
C GLN A 139 -4.76 -6.94 4.88
N TRP A 140 -5.28 -6.23 3.86
CA TRP A 140 -4.73 -6.26 2.50
C TRP A 140 -3.40 -5.53 2.40
N ARG A 141 -3.26 -4.39 3.09
CA ARG A 141 -2.06 -3.56 2.99
C ARG A 141 -0.74 -4.32 3.19
N PRO A 142 -0.55 -5.10 4.28
CA PRO A 142 0.69 -5.85 4.45
C PRO A 142 0.91 -6.88 3.35
N VAL A 143 -0.15 -7.51 2.82
CA VAL A 143 -0.05 -8.47 1.71
C VAL A 143 0.45 -7.79 0.43
N PHE A 144 -0.12 -6.63 0.09
CA PHE A 144 0.32 -5.83 -1.06
C PHE A 144 1.77 -5.35 -0.89
N ILE A 145 2.14 -4.85 0.30
CA ILE A 145 3.51 -4.41 0.58
C ILE A 145 4.50 -5.58 0.47
N GLN A 146 4.18 -6.74 1.04
CA GLN A 146 5.03 -7.93 0.94
C GLN A 146 5.19 -8.41 -0.51
N GLN A 147 4.12 -8.35 -1.30
CA GLN A 147 4.22 -8.71 -2.71
C GLN A 147 5.12 -7.73 -3.48
N MET A 148 5.04 -6.43 -3.20
CA MET A 148 5.94 -5.43 -3.77
C MET A 148 7.40 -5.68 -3.36
N GLN A 149 7.64 -6.13 -2.12
CA GLN A 149 8.97 -6.53 -1.64
C GLN A 149 9.50 -7.77 -2.38
N ASP A 150 8.67 -8.80 -2.59
CA ASP A 150 9.06 -10.00 -3.35
C ASP A 150 9.43 -9.64 -4.81
N LEU A 151 8.79 -8.60 -5.37
CA LEU A 151 9.10 -8.03 -6.69
C LEU A 151 10.28 -7.03 -6.69
N LYS A 152 10.93 -6.83 -5.53
CA LYS A 152 12.08 -5.93 -5.33
C LYS A 152 11.77 -4.45 -5.64
N LEU A 153 10.53 -4.01 -5.43
CA LEU A 153 10.09 -2.62 -5.62
C LEU A 153 10.40 -1.76 -4.40
N ASN A 154 11.69 -1.70 -4.05
CA ASN A 154 12.15 -1.16 -2.77
C ASN A 154 11.81 0.32 -2.58
N GLU A 155 11.95 1.14 -3.61
CA GLU A 155 11.69 2.59 -3.54
C GLU A 155 10.22 2.88 -3.29
N LEU A 156 9.33 2.15 -3.97
CA LEU A 156 7.90 2.22 -3.74
C LEU A 156 7.54 1.79 -2.31
N VAL A 157 8.10 0.67 -1.84
CA VAL A 157 7.83 0.16 -0.49
C VAL A 157 8.29 1.15 0.58
N GLN A 158 9.50 1.69 0.47
CA GLN A 158 10.02 2.68 1.43
C GLN A 158 9.16 3.94 1.44
N TRP A 159 8.75 4.42 0.26
CA TRP A 159 7.86 5.56 0.14
C TRP A 159 6.49 5.30 0.82
N LEU A 160 5.89 4.12 0.63
CA LEU A 160 4.62 3.73 1.28
C LEU A 160 4.74 3.65 2.81
N ILE A 161 5.86 3.13 3.31
CA ILE A 161 6.15 3.07 4.75
C ILE A 161 6.31 4.48 5.31
N TRP A 162 7.09 5.32 4.63
CA TRP A 162 7.32 6.71 5.00
C TRP A 162 6.00 7.52 5.05
N GLN A 163 5.17 7.43 4.01
CA GLN A 163 3.84 8.06 3.95
C GLN A 163 2.95 7.70 5.15
N ARG A 164 3.02 6.44 5.60
CA ARG A 164 2.25 5.97 6.75
C ARG A 164 2.77 6.52 8.08
N LYS A 165 4.09 6.54 8.28
CA LYS A 165 4.71 7.15 9.48
C LYS A 165 4.34 8.63 9.59
N ARG A 166 4.35 9.36 8.47
CA ARG A 166 3.90 10.76 8.38
C ARG A 166 2.46 10.94 8.88
N ARG A 167 1.52 10.08 8.45
CA ARG A 167 0.11 10.15 8.89
C ARG A 167 -0.06 9.92 10.39
N TYR A 168 0.63 8.93 10.97
CA TYR A 168 0.56 8.70 12.42
C TYR A 168 1.04 9.94 13.18
N ALA A 169 2.15 10.56 12.76
CA ALA A 169 2.62 11.79 13.39
C ALA A 169 1.59 12.94 13.30
N GLN A 170 0.91 13.11 12.17
CA GLN A 170 -0.14 14.13 12.01
C GLN A 170 -1.41 13.85 12.82
N ILE A 171 -1.95 12.63 12.76
CA ILE A 171 -3.15 12.25 13.51
C ILE A 171 -2.88 12.30 15.01
N THR A 172 -1.72 11.82 15.46
CA THR A 172 -1.32 11.92 16.86
C THR A 172 -1.20 13.38 17.29
N LYS A 173 -0.61 14.27 16.47
CA LYS A 173 -0.59 15.72 16.75
C LYS A 173 -1.99 16.34 16.81
N LEU A 174 -2.90 15.95 15.93
CA LEU A 174 -4.28 16.44 15.89
C LEU A 174 -5.13 15.90 17.05
N GLN A 175 -5.03 14.61 17.38
CA GLN A 175 -5.71 13.99 18.52
C GLN A 175 -5.21 14.56 19.86
N GLN A 176 -3.91 14.84 19.98
CA GLN A 176 -3.35 15.54 21.13
C GLN A 176 -3.82 16.99 21.24
N ARG A 177 -4.23 17.61 20.12
CA ARG A 177 -4.83 18.95 20.08
C ARG A 177 -6.29 18.90 20.53
N PHE A 178 -7.08 17.93 20.03
CA PHE A 178 -8.49 17.75 20.41
C PHE A 178 -8.70 17.25 21.85
N ASN A 179 -7.90 16.31 22.35
CA ASN A 179 -7.98 15.85 23.74
C ASN A 179 -7.52 16.90 24.76
N GLY A 180 -6.92 18.01 24.30
CA GLY A 180 -6.62 19.18 25.12
C GLY A 180 -7.73 20.23 25.16
N PHE A 181 -8.88 19.98 24.51
CA PHE A 181 -10.06 20.87 24.53
C PHE A 181 -11.28 20.22 25.22
N LEU A 182 -11.19 18.96 25.65
CA LEU A 182 -12.29 18.23 26.31
C LEU A 182 -12.06 18.04 27.83
N TYR A 183 -11.02 18.66 28.36
CA TYR A 183 -10.70 18.72 29.80
C TYR A 183 -10.19 20.11 30.19
N ASP A 184 -10.78 21.15 29.59
CA ASP A 184 -10.75 22.52 30.10
C ASP A 184 -12.19 22.91 30.43
#